data_AF-A0A7Y5HDJ5-F1
#
_entry.id   AF-A0A7Y5HDJ5-F1
#
_cell.length_a   1.000
_cell.length_b   1.000
_cell.length_c   1.000
_cell.angle_alpha   90.00
_cell.angle_beta   90.00
_cell.angle_gamma   90.00
#
_symmetry.space_group_name_H-M   'P 1'
#
loop_
_entity.id
_entity.type
_entity.pdbx_description
1 polymer ?
#
loop_
_entity_poly.entity_id
_entity_poly.type
_entity_poly.pdbx_seq_one_letter_code
_entity_poly.pdbx_strand_id
1 'polypeptide(L)'
;MRPLAAGGILLAALAAGADVVSLESGVRLEGTVVSEDGGILHLRGRRREHWLQRSAVRRVEPGPLSWEVYAEKAAALESDRKADAAAHCALAAWCGEHGLELERDAQYGRAIDRDPDCAEARRALSWVREGN
;
A
#
# COMPACT_ATOMS: atom_id res chain seq x y z
N MET A 1 41.98 -38.53 -7.05
CA MET A 1 41.49 -37.75 -8.20
C MET A 1 39.96 -37.83 -8.26
N ARG A 2 39.24 -36.83 -7.74
CA ARG A 2 37.82 -36.52 -8.05
C ARG A 2 37.65 -35.00 -7.84
N PRO A 3 37.65 -34.18 -8.89
CA PRO A 3 37.37 -32.76 -8.74
C PRO A 3 35.84 -32.53 -8.73
N LEU A 4 35.42 -31.69 -7.79
CA LEU A 4 34.43 -30.62 -7.94
C LEU A 4 33.12 -30.95 -8.68
N ALA A 5 32.04 -31.06 -7.92
CA ALA A 5 30.75 -30.52 -8.32
C ALA A 5 30.34 -29.48 -7.27
N ALA A 6 30.86 -28.26 -7.43
CA ALA A 6 30.38 -27.09 -6.72
C ALA A 6 28.99 -26.76 -7.30
N GLY A 7 27.95 -27.33 -6.70
CA GLY A 7 26.56 -26.95 -6.96
C GLY A 7 26.33 -25.55 -6.40
N GLY A 8 26.52 -24.54 -7.23
CA GLY A 8 26.15 -23.17 -6.93
C GLY A 8 24.62 -23.09 -6.86
N ILE A 9 24.07 -23.21 -5.65
CA ILE A 9 22.71 -22.75 -5.37
C ILE A 9 22.81 -21.23 -5.35
N LEU A 10 22.46 -20.60 -6.47
CA LEU A 10 22.13 -19.18 -6.50
C LEU A 10 20.84 -19.05 -5.69
N LEU A 11 20.94 -18.86 -4.37
CA LEU A 11 19.86 -18.27 -3.59
C LEU A 11 19.70 -16.86 -4.17
N ALA A 12 18.77 -16.71 -5.12
CA ALA A 12 18.19 -15.41 -5.39
C ALA A 12 17.56 -14.98 -4.07
N ALA A 13 18.25 -14.09 -3.35
CA ALA A 13 17.65 -13.34 -2.27
C ALA A 13 16.44 -12.64 -2.86
N LEU A 14 15.25 -13.21 -2.63
CA LEU A 14 14.00 -12.47 -2.69
C LEU A 14 14.23 -11.30 -1.74
N ALA A 15 14.52 -10.14 -2.31
CA ALA A 15 14.36 -8.90 -1.59
C ALA A 15 12.95 -8.99 -1.02
N ALA A 16 12.84 -9.08 0.31
CA ALA A 16 11.61 -8.88 1.04
C ALA A 16 11.24 -7.39 0.91
N GLY A 17 11.03 -6.97 -0.33
CA GLY A 17 10.74 -5.62 -0.75
C GLY A 17 9.26 -5.58 -1.05
N ALA A 18 8.62 -4.59 -0.45
CA ALA A 18 7.49 -3.90 -1.04
C ALA A 18 7.57 -3.90 -2.60
N ASP A 19 6.63 -4.59 -3.26
CA ASP A 19 6.52 -4.71 -4.70
C ASP A 19 5.23 -4.09 -5.21
N VAL A 20 5.33 -3.41 -6.34
CA VAL A 20 4.17 -2.88 -7.05
C VAL A 20 4.04 -3.56 -8.40
N VAL A 21 2.97 -4.34 -8.52
CA VAL A 21 2.64 -5.14 -9.69
C VAL A 21 1.66 -4.38 -10.57
N SER A 22 2.11 -3.97 -11.76
CA SER A 22 1.25 -3.41 -12.80
C SER A 22 0.77 -4.52 -13.72
N LEU A 23 -0.55 -4.67 -13.85
CA LEU A 23 -1.18 -5.64 -14.75
C LEU A 23 -1.31 -5.05 -16.17
N GLU A 24 -1.45 -5.92 -17.17
CA GLU A 24 -1.71 -5.53 -18.57
C GLU A 24 -3.03 -4.75 -18.72
N SER A 25 -3.99 -4.98 -17.82
CA SER A 25 -5.25 -4.22 -17.76
C SER A 25 -5.08 -2.76 -17.30
N GLY A 26 -3.87 -2.36 -16.87
CA GLY A 26 -3.60 -1.06 -16.28
C GLY A 26 -3.86 -0.97 -14.77
N VAL A 27 -4.34 -2.06 -14.15
CA VAL A 27 -4.54 -2.13 -12.70
C VAL A 27 -3.19 -2.23 -11.99
N ARG A 28 -3.01 -1.46 -10.92
CA ARG A 28 -1.84 -1.49 -10.05
C ARG A 28 -2.19 -2.22 -8.75
N LEU A 29 -1.42 -3.24 -8.42
CA LEU A 29 -1.55 -4.00 -7.18
C LEU A 29 -0.28 -3.83 -6.36
N GLU A 30 -0.44 -3.50 -5.09
CA GLU A 30 0.66 -3.35 -4.14
C GLU A 30 0.70 -4.61 -3.24
N GLY A 31 1.89 -5.15 -3.02
CA GLY A 31 2.08 -6.34 -2.19
C GLY A 31 3.54 -6.78 -2.12
N THR A 32 3.80 -7.92 -1.52
CA THR A 32 5.12 -8.56 -1.58
C THR A 32 4.99 -9.81 -2.43
N VAL A 33 5.87 -9.99 -3.42
CA VAL A 33 5.90 -11.23 -4.19
C VAL A 33 6.43 -12.35 -3.29
N VAL A 34 5.58 -13.34 -3.02
CA VAL A 34 5.89 -14.47 -2.14
C VAL A 34 6.53 -15.61 -2.92
N SER A 35 6.02 -15.89 -4.13
CA SER A 35 6.60 -16.87 -5.04
C SER A 35 6.22 -16.59 -6.50
N GLU A 36 7.03 -17.13 -7.41
CA GLU A 36 6.75 -17.16 -8.85
C GLU A 36 7.05 -18.57 -9.35
N ASP A 37 6.02 -19.41 -9.47
CA ASP A 37 6.14 -20.82 -9.83
C ASP A 37 5.11 -21.21 -10.89
N GLY A 38 5.50 -22.02 -11.88
CA GLY A 38 4.57 -22.54 -12.88
C GLY A 38 3.84 -21.48 -13.71
N GLY A 39 4.41 -20.28 -13.85
CA GLY A 39 3.78 -19.15 -14.53
C GLY A 39 2.72 -18.42 -13.70
N ILE A 40 2.64 -18.69 -12.40
CA ILE A 40 1.76 -18.00 -11.46
C ILE A 40 2.62 -17.18 -10.49
N LEU A 41 2.31 -15.88 -10.39
CA LEU A 41 2.87 -14.96 -9.42
C LEU A 41 1.94 -14.88 -8.22
N HIS A 42 2.45 -15.24 -7.04
CA HIS A 42 1.75 -15.12 -5.76
C HIS A 42 2.14 -13.80 -5.10
N LEU A 43 1.20 -12.85 -5.09
CA LEU A 43 1.36 -11.54 -4.48
C LEU A 43 0.60 -11.51 -3.17
N ARG A 44 1.30 -11.26 -2.06
CA ARG A 44 0.68 -10.99 -0.77
C ARG A 44 0.44 -9.49 -0.64
N GLY A 45 -0.80 -9.07 -0.82
CA GLY A 45 -1.23 -7.71 -0.50
C GLY A 45 -1.45 -7.54 1.02
N ARG A 46 -1.80 -6.32 1.43
CA ARG A 46 -2.00 -5.98 2.85
C ARG A 46 -3.05 -6.81 3.59
N ARG A 47 -4.14 -7.16 2.91
CA ARG A 47 -5.29 -7.85 3.52
C ARG A 47 -5.72 -9.12 2.78
N ARG A 48 -5.18 -9.35 1.59
CA ARG A 48 -5.56 -10.44 0.71
C ARG A 48 -4.33 -10.91 -0.07
N GLU A 49 -4.35 -12.18 -0.42
CA GLU A 49 -3.39 -12.76 -1.34
C GLU A 49 -3.99 -12.82 -2.74
N HIS A 50 -3.14 -12.70 -3.74
CA HIS A 50 -3.50 -12.70 -5.15
C HIS A 50 -2.63 -13.72 -5.90
N TRP A 51 -3.26 -14.57 -6.69
CA TRP A 51 -2.58 -15.46 -7.63
C TRP A 51 -2.83 -14.93 -9.03
N LEU A 52 -1.77 -14.45 -9.66
CA LEU A 52 -1.82 -13.78 -10.95
C LEU A 52 -1.08 -14.62 -11.97
N GLN A 53 -1.63 -14.77 -13.17
CA GLN A 53 -0.85 -15.33 -14.28
C GLN A 53 0.29 -14.38 -14.59
N ARG A 54 1.53 -14.90 -14.73
CA ARG A 54 2.71 -14.07 -15.04
C ARG A 54 2.54 -13.29 -16.34
N SER A 55 1.80 -13.86 -17.30
CA SER A 55 1.43 -13.23 -18.57
C SER A 55 0.49 -12.04 -18.41
N ALA A 56 -0.26 -11.95 -17.32
CA ALA A 56 -1.10 -10.78 -16.99
C ALA A 56 -0.32 -9.67 -16.29
N VAL A 57 0.91 -9.95 -15.85
CA VAL A 57 1.78 -9.00 -15.14
C VAL A 57 2.69 -8.31 -16.15
N ARG A 58 2.41 -7.03 -16.40
CA ARG A 58 3.20 -6.18 -17.28
C ARG A 58 4.55 -5.85 -16.68
N ARG A 59 4.55 -5.45 -15.40
CA ARG A 59 5.78 -5.01 -14.70
C ARG A 59 5.64 -5.21 -13.19
N VAL A 60 6.74 -5.58 -12.56
CA VAL A 60 6.90 -5.55 -11.10
C VAL A 60 7.97 -4.51 -10.79
N GLU A 61 7.63 -3.53 -9.97
CA GLU A 61 8.54 -2.46 -9.54
C GLU A 61 8.74 -2.56 -8.03
N PRO A 62 10.00 -2.73 -7.55
CA PRO A 62 10.26 -2.61 -6.13
C PRO A 62 10.06 -1.15 -5.70
N GLY A 63 9.30 -0.94 -4.64
CA GLY A 63 8.98 0.40 -4.16
C GLY A 63 8.09 0.34 -2.93
N PRO A 64 8.14 1.36 -2.05
CA PRO A 64 7.46 1.31 -0.75
C PRO A 64 5.95 1.14 -0.92
N LEU A 65 5.35 0.28 -0.10
CA LEU A 65 3.91 0.03 -0.15
C LEU A 65 3.19 1.24 0.43
N SER A 66 2.11 1.68 -0.21
CA SER A 66 1.42 2.90 0.21
C SER A 66 0.93 2.81 1.65
N TRP A 67 0.58 1.61 2.14
CA TRP A 67 0.18 1.43 3.54
C TRP A 67 1.33 1.49 4.55
N GLU A 68 2.56 1.17 4.15
CA GLU A 68 3.74 1.32 5.01
C GLU A 68 4.09 2.80 5.13
N VAL A 69 4.10 3.51 4.00
CA VAL A 69 4.28 4.96 3.95
C VAL A 69 3.18 5.67 4.76
N TYR A 70 1.94 5.20 4.68
CA TYR A 70 0.85 5.67 5.53
C TYR A 70 1.16 5.46 7.01
N ALA A 71 1.58 4.26 7.41
CA ALA A 71 1.85 3.94 8.80
C ALA A 71 2.94 4.85 9.38
N GLU A 72 4.00 5.12 8.61
CA GLU A 72 5.04 6.07 8.98
C GLU A 72 4.52 7.50 9.12
N LYS A 73 3.77 7.99 8.11
CA LYS A 73 3.16 9.33 8.13
C LYS A 73 2.20 9.50 9.31
N ALA A 74 1.36 8.50 9.56
CA ALA A 74 0.40 8.52 10.67
C ALA A 74 1.12 8.50 12.02
N ALA A 75 2.15 7.67 12.20
CA ALA A 75 2.93 7.63 13.43
C ALA A 75 3.67 8.96 13.70
N ALA A 76 4.22 9.58 12.65
CA ALA A 76 4.85 10.90 12.75
C ALA A 76 3.83 11.96 13.18
N LEU A 77 2.62 11.93 12.61
CA LEU A 77 1.57 12.90 12.88
C LEU A 77 0.98 12.76 14.30
N GLU A 78 0.81 11.53 14.79
CA GLU A 78 0.40 11.26 16.18
C GLU A 78 1.47 11.68 17.20
N SER A 79 2.74 11.60 16.83
CA SER A 79 3.84 12.03 17.69
C SER A 79 3.97 13.56 17.75
N ASP A 80 3.43 14.27 16.75
CA ASP A 80 3.40 15.73 16.71
C ASP A 80 2.20 16.29 17.48
N ARG A 81 2.46 16.80 18.69
CA ARG A 81 1.44 17.44 19.53
C ARG A 81 0.82 18.69 18.92
N LYS A 82 1.42 19.26 17.87
CA LYS A 82 0.90 20.40 17.13
C LYS A 82 0.13 20.01 15.88
N ALA A 83 0.04 18.72 15.55
CA ALA A 83 -0.78 18.26 14.44
C ALA A 83 -2.22 18.72 14.63
N ASP A 84 -2.69 19.53 13.68
CA ASP A 84 -4.03 20.11 13.64
C ASP A 84 -4.91 19.38 12.63
N ALA A 85 -6.16 19.81 12.51
CA ALA A 85 -7.10 19.21 11.57
C ALA A 85 -6.62 19.27 10.11
N ALA A 86 -5.86 20.31 9.73
CA ALA A 86 -5.33 20.47 8.38
C ALA A 86 -4.26 19.39 8.08
N ALA A 87 -3.40 19.08 9.05
CA ALA A 87 -2.41 18.01 8.90
C ALA A 87 -3.08 16.65 8.67
N HIS A 88 -4.14 16.34 9.42
CA HIS A 88 -4.93 15.11 9.21
C HIS A 88 -5.65 15.10 7.86
N CYS A 89 -6.20 16.23 7.39
CA CYS A 89 -6.81 16.32 6.05
C CYS A 89 -5.80 16.11 4.94
N ALA A 90 -4.59 16.67 5.05
CA ALA A 90 -3.54 16.46 4.07
C ALA A 90 -3.13 14.98 3.96
N LEU A 91 -3.04 14.28 5.10
CA LEU A 91 -2.77 12.84 5.09
C LEU A 91 -3.96 12.05 4.50
N ALA A 92 -5.19 12.45 4.80
CA ALA A 92 -6.38 11.83 4.21
C ALA A 92 -6.41 11.98 2.69
N ALA A 93 -6.16 13.18 2.16
CA ALA A 93 -6.07 13.42 0.72
C ALA A 93 -5.03 12.52 0.06
N TRP A 94 -3.83 12.42 0.65
CA TRP A 94 -2.78 11.51 0.19
C TRP A 94 -3.25 10.04 0.18
N CYS A 95 -3.95 9.59 1.22
CA CYS A 95 -4.54 8.24 1.26
C CYS A 95 -5.52 7.99 0.10
N GLY A 96 -6.35 8.98 -0.25
CA GLY A 96 -7.29 8.87 -1.37
C GLY A 96 -6.57 8.71 -2.72
N GLU A 97 -5.49 9.46 -2.95
CA GLU A 97 -4.67 9.33 -4.16
C GLU A 97 -3.99 7.95 -4.29
N HIS A 98 -3.79 7.26 -3.17
CA HIS A 98 -3.10 5.96 -3.10
C HIS A 98 -4.06 4.78 -2.87
N GLY A 99 -5.37 4.99 -3.00
CA GLY A 99 -6.38 3.93 -2.87
C GLY A 99 -6.53 3.38 -1.45
N LEU A 100 -6.08 4.12 -0.43
CA LEU A 100 -6.17 3.77 0.98
C LEU A 100 -7.46 4.34 1.60
N GLU A 101 -8.61 3.95 1.05
CA GLU A 101 -9.92 4.53 1.38
C GLU A 101 -10.27 4.49 2.88
N LEU A 102 -9.97 3.37 3.54
CA LEU A 102 -10.26 3.23 4.99
C LEU A 102 -9.37 4.12 5.84
N GLU A 103 -8.11 4.30 5.44
CA GLU A 103 -7.17 5.20 6.10
C GLU A 103 -7.55 6.65 5.86
N ARG A 104 -7.97 7.00 4.63
CA ARG A 104 -8.50 8.32 4.30
C ARG A 104 -9.64 8.68 5.24
N ASP A 105 -10.64 7.81 5.35
CA ASP A 105 -11.83 8.08 6.16
C ASP A 105 -11.49 8.19 7.64
N ALA A 106 -10.58 7.35 8.14
CA ALA A 106 -10.07 7.45 9.51
C ALA A 106 -9.36 8.77 9.78
N GLN A 107 -8.54 9.27 8.84
CA GLN A 107 -7.84 10.54 8.98
C GLN A 107 -8.79 11.74 8.89
N TYR A 108 -9.81 11.71 8.02
CA TYR A 108 -10.86 12.72 8.04
C TYR A 108 -11.67 12.69 9.35
N GLY A 109 -11.91 11.52 9.93
CA GLY A 109 -12.49 11.41 11.27
C GLY A 109 -11.65 12.13 12.33
N ARG A 110 -10.33 11.87 12.34
CA ARG A 110 -9.39 12.57 13.24
C ARG A 110 -9.36 14.08 13.01
N ALA A 111 -9.48 14.52 11.76
CA ALA A 111 -9.56 15.95 11.45
C ALA A 111 -10.81 16.61 12.07
N ILE A 112 -11.97 15.95 12.00
CA ILE A 112 -13.22 16.43 12.63
C ILE A 112 -13.11 16.43 14.16
N ASP A 113 -12.45 15.43 14.75
CA ASP A 113 -12.24 15.40 16.20
C ASP A 113 -11.40 16.59 16.71
N ARG A 114 -10.51 17.12 15.86
CA ARG A 114 -9.68 18.30 16.17
C ARG A 114 -10.36 19.62 15.81
N ASP A 115 -10.98 19.70 14.64
CA ASP A 115 -11.78 20.82 14.18
C ASP A 115 -13.11 20.30 13.64
N PRO A 116 -14.18 20.36 14.45
CA PRO A 116 -15.49 19.89 14.03
C PRO A 116 -15.97 20.56 12.74
N ASP A 117 -15.56 21.80 12.47
CA ASP A 117 -16.00 22.61 11.33
C ASP A 117 -15.13 22.45 10.08
N CYS A 118 -14.20 21.49 10.08
CA CYS A 118 -13.37 21.19 8.92
C CYS A 118 -14.22 20.83 7.68
N ALA A 119 -14.38 21.80 6.78
CA ALA A 119 -15.25 21.68 5.61
C ALA A 119 -14.76 20.61 4.62
N GLU A 120 -13.46 20.35 4.57
CA GLU A 120 -12.89 19.29 3.73
C GLU A 120 -13.31 17.90 4.25
N ALA A 121 -13.05 17.62 5.53
CA ALA A 121 -13.38 16.35 6.16
C ALA A 121 -14.89 16.08 6.18
N ARG A 122 -15.71 17.11 6.45
CA ARG A 122 -17.17 16.99 6.40
C ARG A 122 -17.67 16.65 5.00
N ARG A 123 -17.15 17.30 3.96
CA ARG A 123 -17.53 16.99 2.58
C ARG A 123 -17.14 15.56 2.24
N ALA A 124 -15.89 15.17 2.51
CA ALA A 124 -15.40 13.82 2.20
C ALA A 124 -16.22 12.72 2.88
N LEU A 125 -16.54 12.84 4.17
CA LEU A 125 -17.29 11.83 4.91
C LEU A 125 -18.81 11.86 4.65
N SER A 126 -19.37 12.99 4.20
CA SER A 126 -20.79 13.06 3.81
C SER A 126 -21.06 12.24 2.55
N TRP A 127 -20.12 12.24 1.59
CA TRP A 127 -20.18 11.38 0.39
C TRP A 127 -20.15 9.89 0.75
N VAL A 128 -19.43 9.50 1.80
CA VAL A 128 -19.35 8.09 2.24
C VAL A 128 -20.67 7.61 2.85
N ARG A 129 -21.44 8.50 3.53
CA ARG A 129 -22.73 8.12 4.14
C ARG A 129 -23.86 7.90 3.13
N GLU A 130 -23.82 8.54 1.95
CA GLU A 130 -24.83 8.33 0.91
C GLU A 130 -24.57 7.09 0.03
N GLY A 131 -23.36 6.51 0.08
CA GLY A 131 -22.95 5.40 -0.78
C GLY A 131 -23.10 3.98 -0.21
N ASN A 132 -23.74 3.82 0.96
CA ASN A 132 -23.91 2.51 1.63
C ASN A 132 -25.37 2.04 1.70
#